data_AF-A0A0C3D7Q9-F1
#
_entry.id   AF-A0A0C3D7Q9-F1
#
_cell.length_a   1.000
_cell.length_b   1.000
_cell.length_c   1.000
_cell.angle_alpha   90.00
_cell.angle_beta   90.00
_cell.angle_gamma   90.00
#
_symmetry.space_group_name_H-M   'P 1'
#
loop_
_entity.id
_entity.type
_entity.pdbx_description
1 polymer ?
#
loop_
_entity_poly.entity_id
_entity_poly.type
_entity_poly.pdbx_seq_one_letter_code
_entity_poly.pdbx_strand_id
1 'polypeptide(L)'
;MIFRWIFIPWMQCELDRYRERINHTAKRRDRNKVLPHGIAELIFDTPQDYGALQLKIMVDKAAMTHVRQLYIDPDHVVFDLVPGPLNAHLKECYNELGRPAVTRQTVWAVYLDLLHVVQ
;
A
#
# COMPACT_ATOMS: atom_id res chain seq x y z
N MET A 1 4.39 20.31 -1.52
CA MET A 1 3.49 19.47 -2.35
C MET A 1 4.24 18.38 -3.10
N ILE A 2 5.39 18.66 -3.71
CA ILE A 2 6.28 17.66 -4.32
C ILE A 2 6.63 16.50 -3.38
N PHE A 3 6.90 16.81 -2.10
CA PHE A 3 7.16 15.80 -1.08
C PHE A 3 6.03 14.76 -0.97
N ARG A 4 4.77 15.20 -0.93
CA ARG A 4 3.61 14.30 -0.85
C ARG A 4 3.51 13.42 -2.09
N TRP A 5 3.77 13.99 -3.26
CA TRP A 5 3.72 13.30 -4.55
C TRP A 5 4.75 12.16 -4.66
N ILE A 6 5.94 12.31 -4.08
CA ILE A 6 6.98 11.27 -4.09
C ILE A 6 6.84 10.32 -2.90
N PHE A 7 6.82 10.85 -1.68
CA PHE A 7 7.02 10.05 -0.48
C PHE A 7 5.78 9.24 -0.08
N ILE A 8 4.56 9.74 -0.33
CA ILE A 8 3.35 9.00 0.07
C ILE A 8 3.20 7.72 -0.77
N PRO A 9 3.26 7.75 -2.12
CA PRO A 9 3.19 6.53 -2.92
C PRO A 9 4.35 5.57 -2.63
N TRP A 10 5.57 6.09 -2.44
CA TRP A 10 6.72 5.27 -2.07
C TRP A 10 6.52 4.58 -0.72
N MET A 11 6.09 5.32 0.30
CA MET A 11 5.84 4.78 1.64
C MET A 11 4.70 3.75 1.62
N GLN A 12 3.63 4.00 0.86
CA GLN A 12 2.56 3.03 0.68
C GLN A 12 3.11 1.71 0.08
N CYS A 13 3.94 1.80 -0.95
CA CYS A 13 4.56 0.62 -1.56
C CYS A 13 5.46 -0.16 -0.56
N GLU A 14 6.21 0.54 0.30
CA GLU A 14 7.00 -0.10 1.35
C GLU A 14 6.12 -0.79 2.41
N LEU A 15 5.00 -0.17 2.78
CA LEU A 15 4.03 -0.75 3.72
C LEU A 15 3.36 -1.98 3.13
N ASP A 16 3.00 -1.95 1.84
CA ASP A 16 2.43 -3.10 1.13
C ASP A 16 3.44 -4.26 1.09
N ARG A 17 4.70 -3.99 0.73
CA ARG A 17 5.78 -4.99 0.78
C ARG A 17 5.98 -5.56 2.18
N TYR A 18 5.91 -4.71 3.20
CA TYR A 18 6.02 -5.14 4.59
C TYR A 18 4.86 -6.06 4.97
N ARG A 19 3.63 -5.67 4.66
CA ARG A 19 2.43 -6.49 4.89
C ARG A 19 2.57 -7.85 4.23
N GLU A 20 2.91 -7.88 2.94
CA GLU A 20 3.11 -9.12 2.17
C GLU A 20 4.14 -10.02 2.86
N ARG A 21 5.33 -9.48 3.15
CA ARG A 21 6.38 -10.26 3.83
C ARG A 21 5.89 -10.80 5.17
N ILE A 22 5.27 -9.97 6.00
CA ILE A 22 4.86 -10.36 7.36
C ILE A 22 3.74 -11.39 7.34
N ASN A 23 2.76 -11.25 6.45
CA ASN A 23 1.63 -12.16 6.35
C ASN A 23 2.01 -13.50 5.70
N HIS A 24 2.96 -13.48 4.76
CA HIS A 24 3.44 -14.67 4.05
C HIS A 24 4.62 -15.38 4.72
N THR A 25 5.20 -14.82 5.79
CA THR A 25 6.27 -15.48 6.55
C THR A 25 5.70 -16.28 7.73
N ALA A 26 6.01 -17.59 7.77
CA ALA A 26 5.68 -18.43 8.91
C ALA A 26 6.32 -17.90 10.20
N LYS A 27 5.52 -17.76 11.26
CA LYS A 27 6.02 -17.25 12.54
C LYS A 27 6.81 -18.34 13.26
N ARG A 28 7.86 -17.94 13.97
CA ARG A 28 8.62 -18.85 14.84
C ARG A 28 7.67 -19.45 15.88
N ARG A 29 7.76 -20.77 16.04
CA ARG A 29 7.03 -21.52 17.07
C ARG A 29 7.38 -21.00 18.46
N ASP A 30 6.35 -20.73 19.25
CA ASP A 30 6.45 -20.35 20.66
C ASP A 30 5.70 -21.39 21.50
N ARG A 31 6.37 -21.96 22.51
CA ARG A 31 5.79 -23.01 23.37
C ARG A 31 4.76 -22.45 24.35
N ASN A 32 4.80 -21.14 24.63
CA ASN A 32 3.87 -20.47 25.54
C ASN A 32 2.60 -19.99 24.81
N LYS A 33 2.51 -20.19 23.49
CA LYS A 33 1.43 -19.68 22.66
C LYS A 33 0.66 -20.80 21.99
N VAL A 34 -0.63 -20.92 22.30
CA VAL A 34 -1.55 -21.84 21.64
C VAL A 34 -2.22 -21.10 20.47
N LEU A 35 -1.51 -21.00 19.33
CA LEU A 35 -2.06 -20.50 18.07
C LEU A 35 -1.80 -21.50 16.94
N PRO A 36 -2.55 -21.41 15.82
CA PRO A 36 -2.21 -22.14 14.60
C PRO A 36 -0.79 -21.79 14.14
N HIS A 37 -0.03 -22.82 13.77
CA HIS A 37 1.36 -22.69 13.37
C HIS A 37 1.48 -22.73 11.85
N GLY A 38 2.03 -21.70 11.24
CA GLY A 38 2.13 -21.62 9.79
C GLY A 38 2.19 -20.19 9.27
N ILE A 39 1.94 -20.05 7.98
CA ILE A 39 1.85 -18.76 7.30
C ILE A 39 0.49 -18.15 7.61
N ALA A 40 0.47 -16.90 8.09
CA ALA A 40 -0.76 -16.27 8.56
C ALA A 40 -1.80 -16.16 7.45
N GLU A 41 -1.40 -15.69 6.27
CA GLU A 41 -2.33 -15.55 5.12
C GLU A 41 -2.99 -16.89 4.75
N LEU A 42 -2.21 -17.98 4.73
CA LEU A 42 -2.72 -19.33 4.45
C LEU A 42 -3.61 -19.88 5.56
N ILE A 43 -3.23 -19.67 6.84
CA ILE A 43 -4.07 -20.06 7.98
C ILE A 43 -5.41 -19.34 7.93
N PHE A 44 -5.41 -18.06 7.54
CA PHE A 44 -6.66 -17.37 7.32
C PHE A 44 -7.44 -18.07 6.20
N ASP A 45 -6.88 -18.29 5.01
CA ASP A 45 -7.65 -18.81 3.89
C ASP A 45 -8.11 -20.27 4.03
N THR A 46 -7.27 -21.13 4.60
CA THR A 46 -7.56 -22.57 4.78
C THR A 46 -7.22 -23.04 6.22
N PRO A 47 -7.91 -22.54 7.25
CA PRO A 47 -7.59 -22.85 8.65
C PRO A 47 -7.67 -24.35 8.99
N GLN A 48 -8.47 -25.13 8.26
CA GLN A 48 -8.64 -26.56 8.46
C GLN A 48 -7.32 -27.33 8.26
N ASP A 49 -6.50 -26.91 7.29
CA ASP A 49 -5.19 -27.52 7.00
C ASP A 49 -4.21 -27.33 8.17
N TYR A 50 -4.49 -26.37 9.06
CA TYR A 50 -3.68 -26.02 10.22
C TYR A 50 -4.32 -26.43 11.55
N GLY A 51 -5.37 -27.27 11.51
CA GLY A 51 -6.09 -27.72 12.71
C GLY A 51 -6.82 -26.59 13.45
N ALA A 52 -7.14 -25.50 12.75
CA ALA A 52 -7.81 -24.33 13.31
C ALA A 52 -9.28 -24.28 12.88
N LEU A 53 -10.13 -23.68 13.72
CA LEU A 53 -11.53 -23.42 13.39
C LEU A 53 -11.66 -22.15 12.55
N GLN A 54 -12.47 -22.20 11.51
CA GLN A 54 -12.82 -21.00 10.73
C GLN A 54 -13.82 -20.16 11.51
N LEU A 55 -13.35 -19.08 12.13
CA LEU A 55 -14.18 -18.13 12.89
C LEU A 55 -14.31 -16.78 12.18
N LYS A 56 -13.94 -16.69 10.90
CA LYS A 56 -14.06 -15.45 10.12
C LYS A 56 -15.53 -15.05 9.99
N ILE A 57 -15.78 -13.76 10.20
CA ILE A 57 -17.01 -13.13 9.73
C ILE A 57 -16.83 -12.85 8.24
N MET A 58 -17.55 -13.59 7.41
CA MET A 58 -17.52 -13.39 5.96
C MET A 58 -18.20 -12.08 5.63
N VAL A 59 -17.42 -11.09 5.22
CA VAL A 59 -17.93 -9.81 4.74
C VAL A 59 -18.29 -9.97 3.27
N ASP A 60 -19.53 -9.63 2.91
CA ASP A 60 -19.96 -9.59 1.53
C ASP A 60 -19.21 -8.47 0.77
N LYS A 61 -18.38 -8.89 -0.20
CA LYS A 61 -17.61 -7.96 -1.03
C LYS A 61 -18.51 -7.11 -1.93
N ALA A 62 -19.65 -7.65 -2.35
CA ALA A 62 -20.61 -6.91 -3.17
C ALA A 62 -21.26 -5.79 -2.35
N ALA A 63 -21.77 -6.10 -1.15
CA ALA A 63 -22.25 -5.09 -0.20
C ALA A 63 -21.18 -4.02 0.08
N MET A 64 -19.92 -4.41 0.29
CA MET A 64 -18.85 -3.43 0.53
C MET A 64 -18.57 -2.53 -0.66
N THR A 65 -18.59 -3.09 -1.86
CA THR A 65 -18.42 -2.33 -3.11
C THR A 65 -19.58 -1.35 -3.29
N HIS A 66 -20.81 -1.81 -3.05
CA HIS A 66 -22.01 -0.99 -3.13
C HIS A 66 -21.97 0.18 -2.12
N VAL A 67 -21.64 -0.07 -0.86
CA VAL A 67 -21.51 0.98 0.18
C VAL A 67 -20.42 1.99 -0.21
N ARG A 68 -19.29 1.54 -0.74
CA ARG A 68 -18.24 2.45 -1.25
C ARG A 68 -18.78 3.33 -2.37
N GLN A 69 -19.45 2.77 -3.36
CA GLN A 69 -20.03 3.55 -4.47
C GLN A 69 -21.14 4.50 -4.01
N LEU A 70 -21.89 4.14 -2.98
CA LEU A 70 -22.98 4.94 -2.44
C LEU A 70 -22.49 6.19 -1.68
N TYR A 71 -21.40 6.04 -0.91
CA TYR A 71 -20.95 7.10 0.02
C TYR A 71 -19.63 7.75 -0.37
N ILE A 72 -18.84 7.13 -1.24
CA ILE A 72 -17.55 7.63 -1.67
C ILE A 72 -17.67 8.06 -3.12
N ASP A 73 -17.60 9.37 -3.33
CA ASP A 73 -17.35 9.93 -4.65
C ASP A 73 -15.87 9.66 -5.01
N PRO A 74 -15.58 8.81 -6.02
CA PRO A 74 -14.21 8.48 -6.39
C PRO A 74 -13.42 9.69 -6.92
N ASP A 75 -14.12 10.72 -7.41
CA ASP A 75 -13.52 11.94 -7.95
C ASP A 75 -13.42 13.06 -6.88
N HIS A 76 -13.69 12.73 -5.62
CA HIS A 76 -13.58 13.69 -4.53
C HIS A 76 -12.13 14.11 -4.30
N VAL A 77 -11.88 15.42 -4.29
CA VAL A 77 -10.55 16.06 -4.14
C VAL A 77 -9.76 15.66 -2.89
N VAL A 78 -10.40 15.01 -1.91
CA VAL A 78 -9.71 14.46 -0.73
C VAL A 78 -8.75 13.32 -1.08
N PHE A 79 -9.00 12.65 -2.20
CA PHE A 79 -8.15 11.57 -2.71
C PHE A 79 -6.96 12.11 -3.52
N ASP A 80 -6.97 13.39 -3.88
CA ASP A 80 -5.86 14.03 -4.57
C ASP A 80 -4.70 14.32 -3.60
N LEU A 81 -3.57 13.65 -3.82
CA LEU A 81 -2.34 13.92 -3.05
C LEU A 81 -1.82 15.35 -3.27
N VAL A 82 -2.05 15.88 -4.47
CA VAL A 82 -1.75 17.25 -4.91
C VAL A 82 -2.82 17.68 -5.93
N PRO A 83 -3.10 18.98 -6.09
CA PRO A 83 -4.07 19.46 -7.08
C PRO A 83 -3.79 18.98 -8.50
N GLY A 84 -4.84 18.71 -9.27
CA GLY A 84 -4.75 18.16 -10.64
C GLY A 84 -3.74 18.86 -11.57
N PRO A 85 -3.77 20.20 -11.73
CA PRO A 85 -2.81 20.91 -12.56
C PRO A 85 -1.35 20.72 -12.10
N LEU A 86 -1.11 20.73 -10.78
CA LEU A 86 0.21 20.47 -10.22
C LEU A 86 0.64 19.02 -10.45
N ASN A 87 -0.28 18.06 -10.32
CA ASN A 87 0.00 16.65 -10.61
C ASN A 87 0.46 16.44 -12.06
N ALA A 88 -0.22 17.09 -13.01
CA ALA A 88 0.15 17.03 -14.43
C ALA A 88 1.56 17.59 -14.67
N HIS A 89 1.84 18.78 -14.14
CA HIS A 89 3.15 19.41 -14.24
C HIS A 89 4.27 18.57 -13.61
N LEU A 90 4.06 18.03 -12.40
CA LEU A 90 5.05 17.16 -11.75
C LEU A 90 5.31 15.87 -12.52
N LYS A 91 4.28 15.30 -13.16
CA LYS A 91 4.44 14.13 -14.03
C LYS A 91 5.30 14.45 -15.26
N GLU A 92 5.13 15.62 -15.86
CA GLU A 92 5.95 16.08 -16.99
C GLU A 92 7.41 16.22 -16.58
N CYS A 93 7.71 16.98 -15.52
CA CYS A 93 9.06 17.13 -15.00
C CYS A 93 9.71 15.78 -14.62
N TYR A 94 8.93 14.87 -14.01
CA TYR A 94 9.42 13.53 -13.67
C TYR A 94 9.69 12.65 -14.91
N ASN A 95 8.92 12.84 -15.99
CA ASN A 95 9.19 12.19 -17.28
C ASN A 95 10.47 12.73 -17.91
N GLU A 96 10.72 14.04 -17.83
CA GLU A 96 11.96 14.68 -18.32
C GLU A 96 13.20 14.17 -17.58
N LEU A 97 13.08 13.89 -16.28
CA LEU A 97 14.12 13.24 -15.48
C LEU A 97 14.35 11.75 -15.83
N GLY A 98 13.61 11.19 -16.79
CA GLY A 98 13.76 9.80 -17.22
C GLY A 98 13.10 8.78 -16.28
N ARG A 99 12.16 9.20 -15.43
CA ARG A 99 11.41 8.35 -14.48
C ARG A 99 12.33 7.53 -13.55
N PRO A 100 13.21 8.18 -12.80
CA PRO A 100 14.17 7.50 -11.94
C PRO A 100 13.46 6.65 -10.88
N ALA A 101 13.89 5.40 -10.68
CA ALA A 101 13.24 4.52 -9.72
C ALA A 101 13.26 5.10 -8.30
N VAL A 102 12.10 5.15 -7.64
CA VAL A 102 11.95 5.65 -6.27
C VAL A 102 12.12 4.49 -5.28
N THR A 103 13.29 4.43 -4.66
CA THR A 103 13.67 3.42 -3.66
C THR A 103 14.08 4.10 -2.36
N ARG A 104 14.28 3.33 -1.29
CA ARG A 104 14.78 3.89 -0.02
C ARG A 104 16.09 4.67 -0.16
N GLN A 105 16.95 4.27 -1.09
CA GLN A 105 18.25 4.90 -1.34
C GLN A 105 18.15 6.12 -2.26
N THR A 106 17.19 6.11 -3.18
CA THR A 106 17.08 7.12 -4.24
C THR A 106 15.99 8.17 -3.99
N VAL A 107 15.03 7.91 -3.09
CA VAL A 107 13.84 8.76 -2.87
C VAL A 107 14.20 10.22 -2.57
N TRP A 108 15.24 10.47 -1.79
CA TRP A 108 15.71 11.82 -1.48
C TRP A 108 16.37 12.50 -2.68
N ALA A 109 17.19 11.77 -3.45
CA ALA A 109 17.82 12.31 -4.65
C ALA A 109 16.77 12.68 -5.70
N VAL A 110 15.83 11.77 -5.99
CA VAL A 110 14.71 12.01 -6.90
C VAL A 110 13.87 13.21 -6.46
N TYR A 111 13.66 13.38 -5.15
CA TYR A 111 12.97 14.55 -4.62
C TYR A 111 13.71 15.85 -4.89
N LEU A 112 15.03 15.88 -4.67
CA LEU A 112 15.84 17.07 -4.94
C LEU A 112 15.92 17.39 -6.44
N ASP A 113 16.08 16.37 -7.28
CA ASP A 113 16.12 16.53 -8.73
C ASP A 113 14.79 17.09 -9.25
N LEU A 114 13.66 16.53 -8.79
CA LEU A 114 12.34 17.02 -9.17
C LEU A 114 12.07 18.43 -8.61
N LEU A 115 12.56 18.74 -7.41
CA LEU A 115 12.45 20.08 -6.85
C LEU A 115 13.22 21.10 -7.70
N HIS A 116 14.42 20.76 -8.19
CA HIS A 116 15.23 21.62 -9.03
C HIS A 116 14.61 21.84 -10.42
N VAL A 117 13.96 20.84 -11.01
CA VAL A 117 13.32 20.98 -12.34
C VAL A 117 12.01 21.79 -12.29
N VAL A 118 11.31 21.75 -11.16
CA VAL A 118 10.03 22.45 -10.99
C VAL A 118 10.20 23.92 -10.57
N GLN A 119 11.39 24.30 -10.07
CA GLN A 119 11.75 25.67 -9.70
C GLN A 119 12.27 26.46 -10.90
#